data_AF-A0A5N6H3T3-F1
#
_entry.id   AF-A0A5N6H3T3-F1
#
_cell.length_a   1.000
_cell.length_b   1.000
_cell.length_c   1.000
_cell.angle_alpha   90.00
_cell.angle_beta   90.00
_cell.angle_gamma   90.00
#
_symmetry.space_group_name_H-M   'P 1'
#
loop_
_entity.id
_entity.type
_entity.pdbx_description
1 polymer ?
#
loop_
_entity_poly.entity_id
_entity_poly.type
_entity_poly.pdbx_seq_one_letter_code
_entity_poly.pdbx_strand_id
1 'polypeptide(L)'
;MNLRQPCFLARSPWREFLRETEETALTPASWACVLRSKLCDWLVDIPVLLEEITGILRSGNYGMKLKRLVQRAMVIHDQIDGWYLAEVVPAVPYVQQHGDNSAPLHPSAEYSQPLMGVLDCVTNSTLITLEDAISTSVSLLSESDGFHKPIYFSITISKRQQTISNALKYVQGYSLVAAKPLEFGLQQLRSLRAD
;
A
#
# COMPACT_ATOMS: atom_id res chain seq x y z
N MET A 1 -11.42 22.43 8.64
CA MET A 1 -10.45 21.32 8.54
C MET A 1 -9.26 21.83 7.74
N ASN A 2 -8.06 21.78 8.30
CA ASN A 2 -6.87 22.42 7.72
C ASN A 2 -6.64 21.97 6.28
N LEU A 3 -6.44 22.94 5.39
CA LEU A 3 -6.01 22.74 4.00
C LEU A 3 -4.75 21.88 3.99
N ARG A 4 -4.78 20.82 3.19
CA ARG A 4 -3.81 19.72 3.09
C ARG A 4 -2.41 20.26 2.83
N GLN A 5 -1.60 20.33 3.88
CA GLN A 5 -0.18 20.58 3.74
C GLN A 5 0.48 19.30 3.20
N PRO A 6 1.43 19.41 2.25
CA PRO A 6 2.18 18.25 1.77
C PRO A 6 2.88 17.57 2.94
N CYS A 7 2.90 16.24 2.94
CA CYS A 7 3.52 15.42 3.97
C CYS A 7 4.89 15.99 4.32
N PHE A 8 5.11 16.37 5.58
CA PHE A 8 6.35 17.05 5.98
C PHE A 8 7.58 16.17 5.73
N LEU A 9 7.41 14.84 5.82
CA LEU A 9 8.43 13.83 5.52
C LEU A 9 8.84 13.79 4.04
N ALA A 10 8.06 14.39 3.14
CA ALA A 10 8.41 14.48 1.72
C ALA A 10 9.53 15.47 1.41
N ARG A 11 9.89 16.33 2.36
CA ARG A 11 10.94 17.34 2.18
C ARG A 11 12.34 16.71 2.36
N SER A 12 13.32 17.16 1.57
CA SER A 12 14.66 16.55 1.54
C SER A 12 15.37 16.44 2.90
N PRO A 13 15.28 17.41 3.82
CA PRO A 13 15.95 17.30 5.12
C PRO A 13 15.51 16.08 5.94
N TRP A 14 14.23 15.73 5.84
CA TRP A 14 13.69 14.57 6.55
C TRP A 14 14.02 13.25 5.86
N ARG A 15 14.12 13.25 4.52
CA ARG A 15 14.54 12.07 3.76
C ARG A 15 16.02 11.72 3.97
N GLU A 16 16.88 12.72 4.06
CA GLU A 16 18.31 12.55 4.32
C GLU A 16 18.54 11.94 5.71
N PHE A 17 17.88 12.50 6.73
CA PHE A 17 17.94 11.98 8.10
C PHE A 17 17.50 10.52 8.24
N LEU A 18 16.43 10.11 7.53
CA LEU A 18 15.95 8.72 7.59
C LEU A 18 16.94 7.73 6.95
N ARG A 19 17.63 8.13 5.86
CA ARG A 19 18.62 7.30 5.18
C ARG A 19 19.86 7.02 6.03
N GLU A 20 20.35 8.02 6.76
CA GLU A 20 21.55 7.87 7.62
C GLU A 20 21.34 6.85 8.75
N THR A 21 20.09 6.58 9.13
CA THR A 21 19.77 5.66 10.22
C THR A 21 19.77 4.18 9.79
N GLU A 22 19.60 3.88 8.50
CA GLU A 22 19.50 2.51 7.96
C GLU A 22 20.85 1.76 7.96
N GLU A 23 21.99 2.45 7.86
CA GLU A 23 23.30 1.81 7.66
C GLU A 23 23.82 1.02 8.88
N THR A 24 23.17 1.13 10.04
CA THR A 24 23.78 0.74 11.33
C THR A 24 23.21 -0.53 12.01
N ALA A 25 22.24 -1.26 11.45
CA ALA A 25 21.60 -2.36 12.17
C ALA A 25 21.43 -3.64 11.33
N LEU A 26 22.14 -4.72 11.70
CA LEU A 26 21.92 -6.09 11.20
C LEU A 26 21.69 -7.07 12.36
N THR A 27 20.44 -7.22 12.76
CA THR A 27 19.86 -8.27 13.65
C THR A 27 18.46 -8.68 13.13
N PRO A 28 17.79 -9.75 13.60
CA PRO A 28 16.43 -10.09 13.11
C PRO A 28 15.36 -9.01 13.37
N ALA A 29 15.50 -8.26 14.47
CA ALA A 29 14.73 -7.03 14.71
C ALA A 29 15.07 -5.92 13.70
N SER A 30 16.27 -5.94 13.12
CA SER A 30 16.65 -5.04 12.03
C SER A 30 15.94 -5.35 10.73
N TRP A 31 15.61 -6.62 10.42
CA TRP A 31 15.03 -6.93 9.11
C TRP A 31 13.64 -6.32 8.91
N ALA A 32 12.74 -6.48 9.89
CA ALA A 32 11.44 -5.80 9.84
C ALA A 32 11.58 -4.26 9.89
N CYS A 33 12.61 -3.74 10.56
CA CYS A 33 12.91 -2.30 10.54
C CYS A 33 13.41 -1.82 9.17
N VAL A 34 14.22 -2.61 8.45
CA VAL A 34 14.67 -2.35 7.08
C VAL A 34 13.47 -2.37 6.13
N LEU A 35 12.63 -3.40 6.21
CA LEU A 35 11.41 -3.49 5.40
C LEU A 35 10.46 -2.30 5.65
N ARG A 36 10.30 -1.90 6.92
CA ARG A 36 9.53 -0.72 7.30
C ARG A 36 10.10 0.55 6.68
N SER A 37 11.41 0.72 6.73
CA SER A 37 12.06 1.94 6.25
C SER A 37 11.94 2.05 4.72
N LYS A 38 12.15 0.95 3.99
CA LYS A 38 11.82 0.85 2.55
C LYS A 38 10.35 1.20 2.26
N LEU A 39 9.41 0.65 3.03
CA LEU A 39 8.00 0.97 2.86
C LEU A 39 7.73 2.47 3.07
N CYS A 40 8.33 3.06 4.10
CA CYS A 40 8.18 4.48 4.40
C CYS A 40 8.64 5.37 3.24
N ASP A 41 9.70 5.01 2.52
CA ASP A 41 10.18 5.79 1.38
C ASP A 41 9.12 5.98 0.29
N TRP A 42 8.33 4.94 0.01
CA TRP A 42 7.21 5.02 -0.92
C TRP A 42 5.99 5.74 -0.33
N LEU A 43 5.67 5.47 0.94
CA LEU A 43 4.49 6.05 1.61
C LEU A 43 4.55 7.57 1.73
N VAL A 44 5.74 8.16 1.61
CA VAL A 44 5.91 9.61 1.61
C VAL A 44 5.34 10.26 0.35
N ASP A 45 5.43 9.61 -0.81
CA ASP A 45 5.03 10.19 -2.10
C ASP A 45 3.59 9.82 -2.51
N ILE A 46 3.12 8.65 -2.09
CA ILE A 46 1.82 8.11 -2.50
C ILE A 46 0.64 9.03 -2.14
N PRO A 47 0.54 9.62 -0.93
CA PRO A 47 -0.57 10.50 -0.60
C PRO A 47 -0.66 11.72 -1.52
N VAL A 48 0.49 12.29 -1.89
CA VAL A 48 0.56 13.44 -2.82
C VAL A 48 0.09 13.01 -4.21
N LEU A 49 0.59 11.86 -4.69
CA LEU A 49 0.19 11.32 -5.99
C LEU A 49 -1.31 11.04 -6.07
N LEU A 50 -1.87 10.40 -5.03
CA LEU A 50 -3.31 10.12 -4.95
C LEU A 50 -4.13 11.41 -4.93
N GLU A 51 -3.70 12.42 -4.17
CA GLU A 51 -4.36 13.71 -4.14
C GLU A 51 -4.36 14.41 -5.51
N GLU A 52 -3.23 14.39 -6.23
CA GLU A 52 -3.13 14.96 -7.58
C GLU A 52 -4.07 14.24 -8.56
N ILE A 53 -4.15 12.91 -8.48
CA ILE A 53 -5.08 12.10 -9.29
C ILE A 53 -6.51 12.49 -8.94
N THR A 54 -6.92 12.41 -7.68
CA THR A 54 -8.28 12.74 -7.25
C THR A 54 -8.68 14.18 -7.59
N GLY A 55 -7.75 15.13 -7.47
CA GLY A 55 -7.98 16.53 -7.84
C GLY A 55 -8.32 16.69 -9.32
N ILE A 56 -7.60 15.98 -10.20
CA ILE A 56 -7.89 15.98 -11.63
C ILE A 56 -9.24 15.31 -11.91
N LEU A 57 -9.50 14.15 -11.28
CA LEU A 57 -10.77 13.43 -11.41
C LEU A 57 -11.97 14.33 -11.06
N ARG A 58 -11.88 15.11 -9.98
CA ARG A 58 -12.93 16.06 -9.60
C ARG A 58 -13.09 17.25 -10.55
N SER A 59 -12.00 17.69 -11.17
CA SER A 59 -12.01 18.85 -12.08
C SER A 59 -12.56 18.53 -13.47
N GLY A 60 -12.65 17.24 -13.85
CA GLY A 60 -13.07 16.82 -15.19
C GLY A 60 -12.08 17.15 -16.31
N ASN A 61 -10.92 17.75 -16.00
CA ASN A 61 -9.90 18.12 -17.00
C ASN A 61 -8.98 16.91 -17.28
N TYR A 62 -9.55 15.93 -17.97
CA TYR A 62 -8.86 14.71 -18.38
C TYR A 62 -7.92 14.99 -19.55
N GLY A 63 -6.70 14.46 -19.50
CA GLY A 63 -5.72 14.66 -20.57
C GLY A 63 -4.34 14.15 -20.21
N MET A 64 -3.32 14.65 -20.91
CA MET A 64 -1.91 14.26 -20.75
C MET A 64 -1.39 14.31 -19.30
N LYS A 65 -1.97 15.17 -18.45
CA LYS A 65 -1.61 15.23 -17.03
C LYS A 65 -2.06 13.99 -16.26
N LEU A 66 -3.33 13.57 -16.43
CA LEU A 66 -3.84 12.34 -15.79
C LEU A 66 -3.06 11.12 -16.27
N LYS A 67 -2.81 11.00 -17.58
CA LYS A 67 -2.03 9.89 -18.17
C LYS A 67 -0.65 9.75 -17.53
N ARG A 68 0.07 10.86 -17.34
CA ARG A 68 1.39 10.86 -16.67
C ARG A 68 1.32 10.43 -15.20
N LEU A 69 0.30 10.88 -14.47
CA LEU A 69 0.12 10.51 -13.06
C LEU A 69 -0.24 9.03 -12.92
N VAL A 70 -1.11 8.51 -13.79
CA VAL A 70 -1.46 7.08 -13.82
C VAL A 70 -0.23 6.23 -14.13
N GLN A 71 0.58 6.61 -15.12
CA GLN A 71 1.84 5.91 -15.42
C GLN A 71 2.78 5.90 -14.21
N ARG A 72 2.92 7.03 -13.50
CA ARG A 72 3.71 7.11 -12.27
C ARG A 72 3.13 6.20 -11.18
N ALA A 73 1.81 6.16 -11.02
CA ALA A 73 1.14 5.28 -10.06
C ALA A 73 1.38 3.80 -10.38
N MET A 74 1.33 3.41 -11.65
CA MET A 74 1.63 2.04 -12.10
C MET A 74 3.08 1.65 -11.79
N VAL A 75 4.05 2.53 -12.06
CA VAL A 75 5.46 2.26 -11.74
C VAL A 75 5.66 2.06 -10.23
N ILE A 76 5.08 2.93 -9.40
CA ILE A 76 5.17 2.81 -7.94
C ILE A 76 4.47 1.53 -7.46
N HIS A 77 3.29 1.23 -8.01
CA HIS A 77 2.56 -0.01 -7.72
C HIS A 77 3.43 -1.24 -7.98
N ASP A 78 3.99 -1.36 -9.19
CA ASP A 78 4.77 -2.53 -9.60
C ASP A 78 6.05 -2.69 -8.77
N GLN A 79 6.66 -1.57 -8.37
CA GLN A 79 7.81 -1.57 -7.46
C GLN A 79 7.44 -2.11 -6.07
N ILE A 80 6.34 -1.61 -5.49
CA ILE A 80 5.90 -2.04 -4.15
C ILE A 80 5.43 -3.49 -4.19
N ASP A 81 4.68 -3.90 -5.21
CA ASP A 81 4.18 -5.26 -5.33
C ASP A 81 5.31 -6.27 -5.56
N GLY A 82 6.23 -5.96 -6.47
CA GLY A 82 7.43 -6.77 -6.70
C GLY A 82 8.29 -6.90 -5.44
N TRP A 83 8.52 -5.81 -4.72
CA TRP A 83 9.21 -5.82 -3.43
C TRP A 83 8.48 -6.64 -2.37
N TYR A 84 7.16 -6.47 -2.25
CA TYR A 84 6.35 -7.17 -1.27
C TYR A 84 6.42 -8.69 -1.46
N LEU A 85 6.27 -9.16 -2.71
CA LEU A 85 6.35 -10.58 -3.04
C LEU A 85 7.77 -11.15 -2.88
N ALA A 86 8.81 -10.35 -3.14
CA ALA A 86 10.20 -10.80 -3.08
C ALA A 86 10.80 -10.78 -1.67
N GLU A 87 10.43 -9.81 -0.83
CA GLU A 87 11.11 -9.56 0.45
C GLU A 87 10.20 -9.73 1.68
N VAL A 88 8.92 -9.39 1.57
CA VAL A 88 8.00 -9.42 2.73
C VAL A 88 7.35 -10.79 2.88
N VAL A 89 6.78 -11.33 1.80
CA VAL A 89 6.13 -12.65 1.80
C VAL A 89 7.07 -13.77 2.26
N PRO A 90 8.33 -13.86 1.79
CA PRO A 90 9.23 -14.94 2.22
C PRO A 90 9.74 -14.78 3.67
N ALA A 91 9.61 -13.60 4.27
CA ALA A 91 10.14 -13.31 5.60
C ALA A 91 9.25 -13.86 6.74
N VAL A 92 8.08 -14.43 6.44
CA VAL A 92 7.18 -15.00 7.44
C VAL A 92 7.06 -16.52 7.25
N PRO A 93 7.14 -17.32 8.34
CA PRO A 93 7.01 -18.77 8.23
C PRO A 93 5.67 -19.20 7.64
N TYR A 94 5.71 -20.00 6.58
CA TYR A 94 4.53 -20.54 5.91
C TYR A 94 3.99 -21.77 6.68
N VAL A 95 2.73 -21.71 7.11
CA VAL A 95 1.97 -22.90 7.51
C VAL A 95 0.96 -23.20 6.41
N GLN A 96 1.17 -24.31 5.70
CA GLN A 96 0.34 -24.72 4.58
C GLN A 96 -1.07 -25.07 5.06
N GLN A 97 -2.04 -24.17 4.82
CA GLN A 97 -3.45 -24.49 4.96
C GLN A 97 -4.00 -24.93 3.60
N HIS A 98 -4.68 -26.07 3.60
CA HIS A 98 -5.11 -26.81 2.42
C HIS A 98 -6.13 -26.03 1.58
N GLY A 99 -5.89 -25.97 0.27
CA GLY A 99 -6.89 -25.97 -0.81
C GLY A 99 -8.00 -24.92 -0.77
N ASP A 100 -7.69 -23.67 -1.06
CA ASP A 100 -8.67 -22.71 -1.59
C ASP A 100 -8.00 -21.73 -2.57
N ASN A 101 -8.54 -21.56 -3.77
CA ASN A 101 -8.02 -20.63 -4.79
C ASN A 101 -8.28 -19.15 -4.42
N SER A 102 -9.11 -18.90 -3.40
CA SER A 102 -9.32 -17.60 -2.76
C SER A 102 -8.30 -17.30 -1.64
N ALA A 103 -7.31 -18.17 -1.46
CA ALA A 103 -6.30 -18.03 -0.40
C ALA A 103 -5.62 -16.65 -0.44
N PRO A 104 -5.39 -16.05 0.74
CA PRO A 104 -4.66 -14.79 0.84
C PRO A 104 -3.27 -14.91 0.21
N LEU A 105 -2.71 -13.77 -0.22
CA LEU A 105 -1.32 -13.71 -0.70
C LEU A 105 -0.35 -14.21 0.39
N HIS A 106 -0.75 -14.03 1.63
CA HIS A 106 -0.07 -14.45 2.83
C HIS A 106 -1.02 -15.28 3.71
N PRO A 107 -0.75 -16.57 4.00
CA PRO A 107 -1.63 -17.38 4.86
C PRO A 107 -1.72 -16.79 6.27
N SER A 108 -2.64 -17.32 7.10
CA SER A 108 -2.74 -17.04 8.53
C SER A 108 -1.44 -17.48 9.24
N ALA A 109 -0.39 -16.70 9.10
CA ALA A 109 0.93 -16.98 9.63
C ALA A 109 1.03 -16.46 11.07
N GLU A 110 1.71 -17.22 11.92
CA GLU A 110 2.26 -16.67 13.16
C GLU A 110 3.41 -15.74 12.76
N TYR A 111 3.13 -14.45 12.67
CA TYR A 111 4.17 -13.48 12.39
C TYR A 111 5.25 -13.60 13.47
N SER A 112 6.52 -13.47 13.06
CA SER A 112 7.66 -13.49 13.98
C SER A 112 7.65 -12.30 14.94
N GLN A 113 7.03 -11.18 14.54
CA GLN A 113 6.86 -9.97 15.34
C GLN A 113 5.70 -9.11 14.82
N PRO A 114 5.10 -8.24 15.66
CA PRO A 114 3.96 -7.38 15.31
C PRO A 114 4.20 -6.47 14.12
N LEU A 115 5.45 -6.00 13.95
CA LEU A 115 5.80 -5.09 12.87
C LEU A 115 5.57 -5.73 11.49
N MET A 116 5.71 -7.06 11.36
CA MET A 116 5.41 -7.76 10.10
C MET A 116 3.91 -7.74 9.79
N GLY A 117 3.05 -7.91 10.80
CA GLY A 117 1.60 -7.75 10.61
C GLY A 117 1.21 -6.31 10.26
N VAL A 118 1.88 -5.31 10.85
CA VAL A 118 1.68 -3.89 10.47
C VAL A 118 2.10 -3.66 9.02
N LEU A 119 3.25 -4.19 8.61
CA LEU A 119 3.75 -4.11 7.23
C LEU A 119 2.75 -4.70 6.23
N ASP A 120 2.21 -5.88 6.51
CA ASP A 120 1.19 -6.52 5.66
C ASP A 120 -0.04 -5.64 5.51
N CYS A 121 -0.59 -5.13 6.61
CA CYS A 121 -1.76 -4.27 6.56
C CYS A 121 -1.50 -2.99 5.75
N VAL A 122 -0.38 -2.30 6.01
CA VAL A 122 -0.08 -1.01 5.37
C VAL A 122 0.26 -1.21 3.89
N THR A 123 1.09 -2.18 3.55
CA THR A 123 1.49 -2.44 2.16
C THR A 123 0.29 -2.85 1.32
N ASN A 124 -0.49 -3.83 1.77
CA ASN A 124 -1.65 -4.30 1.00
C ASN A 124 -2.75 -3.25 0.91
N SER A 125 -3.00 -2.45 1.95
CA SER A 125 -4.00 -1.37 1.87
C SER A 125 -3.55 -0.24 0.93
N THR A 126 -2.26 0.06 0.90
CA THR A 126 -1.64 1.01 -0.04
C THR A 126 -1.77 0.50 -1.48
N LEU A 127 -1.42 -0.76 -1.74
CA LEU A 127 -1.53 -1.37 -3.07
C LEU A 127 -2.98 -1.36 -3.55
N ILE A 128 -3.96 -1.76 -2.73
CA ILE A 128 -5.36 -1.69 -3.18
C ILE A 128 -5.76 -0.23 -3.49
N THR A 129 -5.28 0.75 -2.72
CA THR A 129 -5.64 2.16 -2.96
C THR A 129 -5.05 2.67 -4.27
N LEU A 130 -3.83 2.24 -4.62
CA LEU A 130 -3.23 2.51 -5.93
C LEU A 130 -3.99 1.78 -7.05
N GLU A 131 -4.31 0.49 -6.86
CA GLU A 131 -5.06 -0.33 -7.80
C GLU A 131 -6.43 0.30 -8.15
N ASP A 132 -7.17 0.77 -7.14
CA ASP A 132 -8.45 1.48 -7.32
C ASP A 132 -8.23 2.79 -8.10
N ALA A 133 -7.27 3.63 -7.69
CA ALA A 133 -7.00 4.91 -8.36
C ALA A 133 -6.57 4.72 -9.83
N ILE A 134 -5.75 3.70 -10.11
CA ILE A 134 -5.32 3.33 -11.47
C ILE A 134 -6.53 2.85 -12.27
N SER A 135 -7.32 1.93 -11.74
CA SER A 135 -8.49 1.35 -12.41
C SER A 135 -9.51 2.42 -12.80
N THR A 136 -9.88 3.30 -11.87
CA THR A 136 -10.80 4.42 -12.12
C THR A 136 -10.25 5.36 -13.19
N SER A 137 -8.98 5.73 -13.08
CA SER A 137 -8.37 6.67 -14.02
C SER A 137 -8.20 6.09 -15.43
N VAL A 138 -7.83 4.80 -15.54
CA VAL A 138 -7.71 4.11 -16.83
C VAL A 138 -9.07 4.00 -17.50
N SER A 139 -10.13 3.64 -16.75
CA SER A 139 -11.48 3.54 -17.30
C SER A 139 -11.93 4.86 -17.97
N LEU A 140 -11.67 6.00 -17.30
CA LEU A 140 -11.99 7.33 -17.84
C LEU A 140 -11.12 7.70 -19.06
N LEU A 141 -9.84 7.34 -19.07
CA LEU A 141 -8.97 7.55 -20.23
C LEU A 141 -9.39 6.67 -21.42
N SER A 142 -9.82 5.43 -21.18
CA SER A 142 -10.32 4.51 -22.20
C SER A 142 -11.59 5.02 -22.88
N GLU A 143 -12.52 5.60 -22.12
CA GLU A 143 -13.73 6.22 -22.67
C GLU A 143 -13.43 7.41 -23.59
N SER A 144 -12.31 8.11 -23.34
CA SER A 144 -11.88 9.27 -24.13
C SER A 144 -11.02 8.92 -25.36
N ASP A 145 -10.23 7.85 -25.33
CA ASP A 145 -9.19 7.55 -26.35
C ASP A 145 -9.46 6.24 -27.13
N GLY A 146 -10.60 5.59 -26.89
CA GLY A 146 -11.15 4.51 -27.72
C GLY A 146 -10.41 3.15 -27.68
N PHE A 147 -9.24 3.03 -27.07
CA PHE A 147 -8.43 1.81 -27.14
C PHE A 147 -7.51 1.59 -25.92
N HIS A 148 -8.08 1.31 -24.74
CA HIS A 148 -7.28 0.75 -23.64
C HIS A 148 -8.06 -0.38 -22.92
N LYS A 149 -7.42 -1.56 -22.86
CA LYS A 149 -7.94 -2.74 -22.15
C LYS A 149 -8.07 -2.39 -20.67
N PRO A 150 -9.23 -2.60 -20.02
CA PRO A 150 -9.37 -2.34 -18.60
C PRO A 150 -8.42 -3.23 -17.81
N ILE A 151 -7.76 -2.66 -16.80
CA ILE A 151 -6.92 -3.40 -15.86
C ILE A 151 -7.81 -3.84 -14.70
N TYR A 152 -8.02 -5.15 -14.58
CA TYR A 152 -8.88 -5.72 -13.52
C TYR A 152 -8.02 -6.31 -12.40
N PHE A 153 -8.02 -5.63 -11.25
CA PHE A 153 -7.33 -6.08 -10.03
C PHE A 153 -8.22 -6.94 -9.10
N SER A 154 -9.46 -7.23 -9.46
CA SER A 154 -10.50 -7.77 -8.55
C SER A 154 -10.05 -8.99 -7.74
N ILE A 155 -9.41 -9.98 -8.38
CA ILE A 155 -8.90 -11.19 -7.72
C ILE A 155 -7.77 -10.85 -6.73
N THR A 156 -6.85 -9.98 -7.14
CA THR A 156 -5.72 -9.54 -6.30
C THR A 156 -6.24 -8.76 -5.09
N ILE A 157 -7.18 -7.85 -5.29
CA ILE A 157 -7.80 -7.05 -4.24
C ILE A 157 -8.41 -7.93 -3.15
N SER A 158 -9.17 -8.96 -3.51
CA SER A 158 -9.76 -9.88 -2.53
C SER A 158 -8.69 -10.60 -1.70
N LYS A 159 -7.62 -11.07 -2.33
CA LYS A 159 -6.50 -11.72 -1.61
C LYS A 159 -5.78 -10.76 -0.67
N ARG A 160 -5.60 -9.50 -1.09
CA ARG A 160 -5.03 -8.44 -0.26
C ARG A 160 -5.93 -8.10 0.92
N GLN A 161 -7.24 -8.02 0.72
CA GLN A 161 -8.21 -7.78 1.81
C GLN A 161 -8.19 -8.90 2.85
N GLN A 162 -8.09 -10.16 2.41
CA GLN A 162 -7.95 -11.28 3.32
C GLN A 162 -6.63 -11.21 4.10
N THR A 163 -5.53 -10.87 3.42
CA THR A 163 -4.21 -10.68 4.05
C THR A 163 -4.26 -9.59 5.12
N ILE A 164 -4.86 -8.44 4.82
CA ILE A 164 -5.05 -7.32 5.77
C ILE A 164 -5.84 -7.79 6.99
N SER A 165 -6.89 -8.58 6.79
CA SER A 165 -7.76 -9.05 7.88
C SER A 165 -7.01 -10.02 8.82
N ASN A 166 -6.22 -10.94 8.26
CA ASN A 166 -5.39 -11.86 9.02
C ASN A 166 -4.30 -11.12 9.82
N ALA A 167 -3.60 -10.20 9.14
CA ALA A 167 -2.55 -9.38 9.72
C ALA A 167 -3.06 -8.52 10.87
N LEU A 168 -4.21 -7.86 10.68
CA LEU A 168 -4.83 -7.01 11.69
C LEU A 168 -5.23 -7.83 12.93
N LYS A 169 -5.85 -9.00 12.73
CA LYS A 169 -6.23 -9.90 13.81
C LYS A 169 -5.02 -10.34 14.64
N TYR A 170 -3.90 -10.63 13.97
CA TYR A 170 -2.66 -10.95 14.66
C TYR A 170 -2.15 -9.76 15.50
N VAL A 171 -2.07 -8.56 14.90
CA VAL A 171 -1.58 -7.36 15.61
C VAL A 171 -2.47 -7.03 16.81
N GLN A 172 -3.80 -7.17 16.69
CA GLN A 172 -4.74 -7.02 17.80
C GLN A 172 -4.46 -8.00 18.95
N GLY A 173 -4.17 -9.26 18.62
CA GLY A 173 -3.83 -10.30 19.61
C GLY A 173 -2.51 -10.01 20.35
N TYR A 174 -1.57 -9.32 19.70
CA TYR A 174 -0.27 -9.01 20.29
C TYR A 174 -0.24 -7.67 21.03
N SER A 175 -0.78 -6.60 20.43
CA SER A 175 -0.76 -5.24 20.99
C SER A 175 -1.93 -4.39 20.50
N LEU A 176 -2.88 -4.13 21.40
CA LEU A 176 -3.98 -3.20 21.16
C LEU A 176 -3.50 -1.77 20.86
N VAL A 177 -2.35 -1.37 21.42
CA VAL A 177 -1.77 -0.04 21.19
C VAL A 177 -1.31 0.10 19.74
N ALA A 178 -0.72 -0.96 19.16
CA ALA A 178 -0.33 -0.98 17.76
C ALA A 178 -1.53 -1.18 16.81
N ALA A 179 -2.54 -1.95 17.22
CA ALA A 179 -3.70 -2.26 16.39
C ALA A 179 -4.64 -1.06 16.17
N LYS A 180 -4.93 -0.26 17.20
CA LYS A 180 -5.86 0.87 17.10
C LYS A 180 -5.58 1.87 15.96
N PRO A 181 -4.36 2.41 15.80
CA PRO A 181 -4.08 3.32 14.68
C PRO A 181 -4.21 2.62 13.33
N LEU A 182 -3.91 1.32 13.27
CA LEU A 182 -4.04 0.51 12.06
C LEU A 182 -5.51 0.30 11.67
N GLU A 183 -6.36 -0.06 12.63
CA GLU A 183 -7.82 -0.15 12.43
C GLU A 183 -8.40 1.16 11.92
N PHE A 184 -8.05 2.27 12.58
CA PHE A 184 -8.50 3.59 12.20
C PHE A 184 -8.07 3.92 10.76
N GLY A 185 -6.79 3.71 10.42
CA GLY A 185 -6.28 3.96 9.07
C GLY A 185 -6.99 3.10 8.01
N LEU A 186 -7.19 1.81 8.27
CA LEU A 186 -7.89 0.90 7.37
C LEU A 186 -9.36 1.29 7.18
N GLN A 187 -10.03 1.73 8.24
CA GLN A 187 -11.40 2.23 8.17
C GLN A 187 -11.50 3.49 7.31
N GLN A 188 -10.56 4.43 7.47
CA GLN A 188 -10.51 5.65 6.66
C GLN A 188 -10.25 5.36 5.17
N LEU A 189 -9.40 4.38 4.85
CA LEU A 189 -9.18 3.98 3.45
C LEU A 189 -10.41 3.31 2.84
N ARG A 190 -11.19 2.56 3.63
CA ARG A 190 -12.44 1.95 3.16
C ARG A 190 -13.53 3.00 2.93
N SER A 191 -13.67 3.97 3.83
CA SER A 191 -14.68 5.02 3.69
C SER A 191 -14.45 5.88 2.44
N LEU A 192 -13.18 6.15 2.10
CA LEU A 192 -12.82 6.89 0.87
C LEU A 192 -13.18 6.18 -0.45
N ARG A 193 -13.60 4.91 -0.41
CA ARG A 193 -13.99 4.13 -1.60
C ARG A 193 -15.49 3.92 -1.74
N ALA A 194 -16.26 4.24 -0.69
CA ALA A 194 -17.70 4.04 -0.66
C ALA A 194 -18.48 5.23 -1.24
N ASP A 195 -17.78 6.31 -1.58
CA ASP A 195 -18.28 7.51 -2.26
C ASP A 195 -17.84 7.53 -3.73
#